data_AF-A0A5C6UVE4-F1
#
_entry.id   AF-A0A5C6UVE4-F1
#
_cell.length_a   1.000
_cell.length_b   1.000
_cell.length_c   1.000
_cell.angle_alpha   90.00
_cell.angle_beta   90.00
_cell.angle_gamma   90.00
#
_symmetry.space_group_name_H-M   'P 1'
#
loop_
_entity.id
_entity.type
_entity.pdbx_description
1 polymer ?
#
loop_
_entity_poly.entity_id
_entity_poly.type
_entity_poly.pdbx_seq_one_letter_code
_entity_poly.pdbx_strand_id
1 'polypeptide(L)'
;MDGRGRDQQGRDDDGQRRARAGILALLCAIAVLLPGSDAHAWELLKGEGYGLNLGGYVQSAGGVVRPGIEGDATYGGLHGQALRLQWRASLGGALMVEFDQRLLSRVVSGALLEEGGSYGLGSSVTPARSVDWEWNLIDEPGVRLTHDVDRLVLRYFASWGEVVVGRQAITWGNSILFPVADVWAQFSPLELDQTEKPGVDAARVLLYPGAGVELDMVISDRGGWEDASFGLRASRTIGDADVSVGGGRFWKRAALLLGVSYDFSEWKARAQGYVPLERDECTGFRPRVTLGADVLRRSWVVGAEYHYNGTGVSEAERYLEPAVQEALARGESYYLGQHYVGAIVGYQGEGRLQANVTAQVNVLDGSVLVGPSLFYALSDHSDVSFGAFEGIGERVSLLPQPEIGSEFGAYGGFYYLQFRGFF
;
A
#
# COMPACT_ATOMS: atom_id res chain seq x y z
N MET A 1 1.17 2.24 55.90
CA MET A 1 0.70 3.36 55.08
C MET A 1 1.75 3.61 54.02
N ASP A 2 1.69 2.94 52.86
CA ASP A 2 2.63 3.23 51.75
C ASP A 2 2.16 2.70 50.37
N GLY A 3 0.88 2.32 50.25
CA GLY A 3 0.32 1.77 49.00
C GLY A 3 -0.49 2.76 48.16
N ARG A 4 -0.85 3.94 48.69
CA ARG A 4 -1.69 4.92 47.97
C ARG A 4 -0.92 5.92 47.12
N GLY A 5 0.40 6.04 47.32
CA GLY A 5 1.24 6.98 46.56
C GLY A 5 1.59 6.50 45.15
N ARG A 6 1.81 5.19 44.96
CA ARG A 6 2.22 4.62 43.66
C ARG A 6 1.11 4.59 42.61
N ASP A 7 -0.14 4.35 43.04
CA ASP A 7 -1.30 4.31 42.13
C ASP A 7 -1.73 5.71 41.62
N GLN A 8 -1.50 6.76 42.41
CA GLN A 8 -1.72 8.14 41.97
C GLN A 8 -0.62 8.60 41.01
N GLN A 9 0.63 8.23 41.28
CA GLN A 9 1.77 8.62 40.46
C GLN A 9 1.76 7.96 39.07
N GLY A 10 1.29 6.71 38.97
CA GLY A 10 1.07 6.03 37.67
C GLY A 10 -0.09 6.61 36.85
N ARG A 11 -1.17 7.08 37.49
CA ARG A 11 -2.30 7.74 36.80
C ARG A 11 -1.95 9.16 36.32
N ASP A 12 -1.17 9.89 37.10
CA ASP A 12 -0.70 11.23 36.71
C ASP A 12 0.30 11.18 35.55
N ASP A 13 1.18 10.17 35.52
CA ASP A 13 2.10 9.95 34.38
C ASP A 13 1.35 9.57 33.10
N ASP A 14 0.29 8.78 33.19
CA ASP A 14 -0.55 8.36 32.06
C ASP A 14 -1.35 9.55 31.49
N GLY A 15 -1.92 10.38 32.38
CA GLY A 15 -2.56 11.64 32.00
C GLY A 15 -1.59 12.64 31.34
N GLN A 16 -0.35 12.72 31.84
CA GLN A 16 0.69 13.57 31.24
C GLN A 16 1.17 13.05 29.88
N ARG A 17 1.26 11.73 29.67
CA ARG A 17 1.61 11.14 28.38
C ARG A 17 0.54 11.40 27.32
N ARG A 18 -0.73 11.21 27.67
CA ARG A 18 -1.88 11.54 26.80
C ARG A 18 -1.94 13.03 26.46
N ALA A 19 -1.68 13.90 27.44
CA ALA A 19 -1.62 15.35 27.21
C ALA A 19 -0.46 15.73 26.27
N ARG A 20 0.72 15.11 26.43
CA ARG A 20 1.87 15.33 25.53
C ARG A 20 1.62 14.83 24.11
N ALA A 21 0.95 13.69 23.96
CA ALA A 21 0.53 13.17 22.65
C ALA A 21 -0.47 14.10 21.95
N GLY A 22 -1.46 14.62 22.70
CA GLY A 22 -2.40 15.62 22.21
C GLY A 22 -1.73 16.94 21.82
N ILE A 23 -0.73 17.40 22.59
CA ILE A 23 0.07 18.59 22.27
C ILE A 23 0.93 18.35 21.02
N LEU A 24 1.52 17.17 20.85
CA LEU A 24 2.32 16.86 19.66
C LEU A 24 1.44 16.79 18.41
N ALA A 25 0.25 16.17 18.51
CA ALA A 25 -0.74 16.16 17.43
C ALA A 25 -1.22 17.58 17.09
N LEU A 26 -1.41 18.44 18.09
CA LEU A 26 -1.75 19.85 17.91
C LEU A 26 -0.60 20.64 17.26
N LEU A 27 0.65 20.38 17.63
CA LEU A 27 1.83 21.00 17.03
C LEU A 27 2.00 20.58 15.56
N CYS A 28 1.74 19.31 15.23
CA CYS A 28 1.67 18.86 13.84
C CYS A 28 0.52 19.52 13.07
N ALA A 29 -0.65 19.68 13.68
CA ALA A 29 -1.78 20.41 13.09
C ALA A 29 -1.48 21.92 12.90
N ILE A 30 -0.66 22.53 13.77
CA ILE A 30 -0.18 23.91 13.61
C ILE A 30 0.89 23.99 12.51
N ALA A 31 1.73 22.97 12.34
CA ALA A 31 2.70 22.90 11.25
C ALA A 31 2.01 22.86 9.87
N VAL A 32 0.81 22.27 9.79
CA VAL A 32 -0.07 22.33 8.60
C VAL A 32 -0.56 23.75 8.28
N LEU A 33 -0.62 24.63 9.29
CA LEU A 33 -1.08 26.03 9.15
C LEU A 33 0.07 27.03 8.88
N LEU A 34 1.32 26.57 8.84
CA LEU A 34 2.43 27.45 8.47
C LEU A 34 2.35 27.78 6.97
N PRO A 35 2.34 29.07 6.59
CA PRO A 35 2.24 29.47 5.19
C PRO A 35 3.41 28.87 4.39
N GLY A 36 3.07 28.17 3.31
CA GLY A 36 4.01 27.54 2.41
C GLY A 36 4.99 28.56 1.83
N SER A 37 6.24 28.48 2.28
CA SER A 37 7.37 28.89 1.46
C SER A 37 7.50 27.88 0.32
N ASP A 38 8.04 28.30 -0.83
CA ASP A 38 8.22 27.48 -2.03
C ASP A 38 8.65 26.05 -1.66
N ALA A 39 7.82 25.02 -1.93
CA ALA A 39 8.12 23.64 -1.55
C ALA A 39 9.08 23.04 -2.56
N HIS A 40 10.32 23.46 -2.40
CA HIS A 40 11.47 22.76 -2.89
C HIS A 40 12.10 22.07 -1.68
N ALA A 41 12.39 20.77 -1.83
CA ALA A 41 13.22 20.05 -0.87
C ALA A 41 14.40 20.94 -0.48
N TRP A 42 14.58 21.16 0.81
CA TRP A 42 15.59 22.03 1.35
C TRP A 42 16.97 21.50 0.95
N GLU A 43 17.67 22.28 0.13
CA GLU A 43 19.06 22.01 -0.25
C GLU A 43 19.95 22.35 0.94
N LEU A 44 20.24 21.36 1.77
CA LEU A 44 21.02 21.52 3.01
C LEU A 44 22.50 21.68 2.71
N LEU A 45 23.01 20.95 1.71
CA LEU A 45 24.39 21.04 1.24
C LEU A 45 24.44 20.87 -0.28
N LYS A 46 25.29 21.64 -0.93
CA LYS A 46 25.64 21.47 -2.34
C LYS A 46 27.09 21.81 -2.59
N GLY A 47 27.76 20.97 -3.34
CA GLY A 47 29.09 21.22 -3.84
C GLY A 47 29.35 20.44 -5.12
N GLU A 48 30.58 20.54 -5.60
CA GLU A 48 30.99 19.82 -6.80
C GLU A 48 30.99 18.31 -6.51
N GLY A 49 30.04 17.60 -7.11
CA GLY A 49 29.90 16.16 -6.94
C GLY A 49 29.30 15.71 -5.61
N TYR A 50 28.71 16.56 -4.79
CA TYR A 50 27.92 16.12 -3.64
C TYR A 50 26.72 17.02 -3.38
N GLY A 51 25.66 16.44 -2.82
CA GLY A 51 24.47 17.18 -2.41
C GLY A 51 23.72 16.46 -1.30
N LEU A 52 23.05 17.22 -0.43
CA LEU A 52 22.16 16.73 0.60
C LEU A 52 20.88 17.55 0.57
N ASN A 53 19.75 16.88 0.36
CA ASN A 53 18.44 17.49 0.35
C ASN A 53 17.55 16.87 1.42
N LEU A 54 16.67 17.68 1.99
CA LEU A 54 15.59 17.26 2.89
C LEU A 54 14.27 17.74 2.33
N GLY A 55 13.42 16.81 1.92
CA GLY A 55 12.02 17.10 1.62
C GLY A 55 11.09 16.30 2.52
N GLY A 56 9.80 16.35 2.22
CA GLY A 56 8.84 15.49 2.86
C GLY A 56 7.42 16.02 2.77
N TYR A 57 6.57 15.52 3.66
CA TYR A 57 5.20 15.98 3.74
C TYR A 57 4.61 15.78 5.13
N VAL A 58 3.60 16.59 5.43
CA VAL A 58 2.65 16.36 6.52
C VAL A 58 1.31 15.97 5.90
N GLN A 59 0.68 14.97 6.49
CA GLN A 59 -0.60 14.45 6.06
C GLN A 59 -1.54 14.32 7.25
N SER A 60 -2.77 14.79 7.07
CA SER A 60 -3.88 14.57 7.99
C SER A 60 -4.94 13.78 7.25
N ALA A 61 -5.46 12.70 7.82
CA ALA A 61 -6.65 12.05 7.29
C ALA A 61 -7.61 11.72 8.42
N GLY A 62 -8.87 12.08 8.27
CA GLY A 62 -9.95 11.72 9.17
C GLY A 62 -11.03 10.97 8.42
N GLY A 63 -11.72 10.06 9.09
CA GLY A 63 -12.82 9.34 8.49
C GLY A 63 -13.71 8.61 9.48
N VAL A 64 -14.85 8.17 8.96
CA VAL A 64 -15.85 7.42 9.69
C VAL A 64 -15.94 6.02 9.08
N VAL A 65 -15.96 5.01 9.92
CA VAL A 65 -16.03 3.60 9.55
C VAL A 65 -17.39 3.05 9.95
N ARG A 66 -18.10 2.49 8.98
CA ARG A 66 -19.27 1.65 9.16
C ARG A 66 -18.82 0.19 9.14
N PRO A 67 -18.98 -0.57 10.23
CA PRO A 67 -18.65 -2.00 10.22
C PRO A 67 -19.42 -2.79 9.15
N GLY A 68 -18.75 -3.79 8.58
CA GLY A 68 -19.36 -4.80 7.72
C GLY A 68 -20.00 -5.95 8.49
N ILE A 69 -20.57 -5.69 9.67
CA ILE A 69 -21.22 -6.68 10.52
C ILE A 69 -22.73 -6.41 10.56
N GLU A 70 -23.54 -7.46 10.62
CA GLU A 70 -24.99 -7.38 10.82
C GLU A 70 -25.38 -6.87 12.22
N GLY A 71 -26.54 -6.23 12.29
CA GLY A 71 -27.08 -5.66 13.54
C GLY A 71 -26.70 -4.19 13.77
N ASP A 72 -27.01 -3.70 14.98
CA ASP A 72 -26.67 -2.34 15.44
C ASP A 72 -25.18 -2.25 15.78
N ALA A 73 -24.34 -2.30 14.74
CA ALA A 73 -22.92 -2.06 14.88
C ALA A 73 -22.65 -0.55 14.99
N THR A 74 -21.99 -0.14 16.07
CA THR A 74 -21.60 1.26 16.29
C THR A 74 -20.55 1.67 15.26
N TYR A 75 -20.73 2.84 14.65
CA TYR A 75 -19.74 3.43 13.76
C TYR A 75 -18.46 3.75 14.54
N GLY A 76 -17.33 3.54 13.90
CA GLY A 76 -16.02 3.93 14.40
C GLY A 76 -15.53 5.23 13.78
N GLY A 77 -14.64 5.92 14.48
CA GLY A 77 -13.88 7.05 13.94
C GLY A 77 -12.42 6.67 13.75
N LEU A 78 -11.79 7.20 12.71
CA LEU A 78 -10.35 7.11 12.48
C LEU A 78 -9.82 8.51 12.20
N HIS A 79 -8.72 8.87 12.84
CA HIS A 79 -7.95 10.05 12.46
C HIS A 79 -6.45 9.74 12.55
N GLY A 80 -5.74 9.95 11.44
CA GLY A 80 -4.30 9.78 11.32
C GLY A 80 -3.60 11.09 10.99
N GLN A 81 -2.41 11.29 11.53
CA GLN A 81 -1.48 12.34 11.15
C GLN A 81 -0.12 11.72 10.86
N ALA A 82 0.42 11.91 9.68
CA ALA A 82 1.74 11.45 9.30
C ALA A 82 2.67 12.63 9.01
N LEU A 83 3.85 12.64 9.62
CA LEU A 83 4.97 13.47 9.21
C LEU A 83 6.00 12.55 8.54
N ARG A 84 6.33 12.83 7.29
CA ARG A 84 7.40 12.13 6.57
C ARG A 84 8.56 13.06 6.29
N LEU A 85 9.77 12.58 6.56
CA LEU A 85 11.02 13.26 6.27
C LEU A 85 11.80 12.41 5.27
N GLN A 86 12.26 13.03 4.18
CA GLN A 86 12.91 12.36 3.07
C GLN A 86 14.30 12.97 2.84
N TRP A 87 15.32 12.22 3.25
CA TRP A 87 16.71 12.63 3.13
C TRP A 87 17.30 12.01 1.87
N ARG A 88 17.91 12.83 1.02
CA ARG A 88 18.57 12.38 -0.20
C ARG A 88 19.98 12.94 -0.23
N ALA A 89 20.98 12.06 -0.12
CA ALA A 89 22.38 12.40 -0.27
C ALA A 89 22.92 11.84 -1.59
N SER A 90 23.77 12.60 -2.27
CA SER A 90 24.45 12.20 -3.49
C SER A 90 25.95 12.44 -3.39
N LEU A 91 26.76 11.55 -3.97
CA LEU A 91 28.22 11.64 -3.97
C LEU A 91 28.81 11.12 -5.30
N GLY A 92 29.67 11.93 -5.92
CA GLY A 92 30.42 11.64 -7.14
C GLY A 92 29.56 11.33 -8.37
N GLY A 93 28.25 11.63 -8.34
CA GLY A 93 27.28 11.22 -9.38
C GLY A 93 27.00 9.71 -9.45
N ALA A 94 27.82 8.88 -8.80
CA ALA A 94 27.73 7.43 -8.84
C ALA A 94 27.03 6.85 -7.60
N LEU A 95 26.93 7.59 -6.50
CA LEU A 95 26.33 7.11 -5.26
C LEU A 95 25.17 8.00 -4.83
N MET A 96 24.09 7.36 -4.37
CA MET A 96 22.96 7.99 -3.73
C MET A 96 22.57 7.23 -2.46
N VAL A 97 22.27 7.97 -1.40
CA VAL A 97 21.69 7.44 -0.17
C VAL A 97 20.32 8.06 0.04
N GLU A 98 19.33 7.22 0.28
CA GLU A 98 17.97 7.62 0.63
C GLU A 98 17.68 7.18 2.06
N PHE A 99 17.15 8.07 2.88
CA PHE A 99 16.69 7.75 4.22
C PHE A 99 15.34 8.43 4.46
N ASP A 100 14.28 7.64 4.56
CA ASP A 100 12.92 8.13 4.80
C ASP A 100 12.44 7.68 6.16
N GLN A 101 11.89 8.63 6.91
CA GLN A 101 11.32 8.40 8.22
C GLN A 101 9.88 8.87 8.23
N ARG A 102 9.01 8.12 8.90
CA ARG A 102 7.61 8.46 9.08
C ARG A 102 7.26 8.41 10.55
N LEU A 103 6.71 9.51 11.05
CA LEU A 103 6.03 9.56 12.35
C LEU A 103 4.53 9.59 12.10
N LEU A 104 3.83 8.51 12.48
CA LEU A 104 2.40 8.35 12.31
C LEU A 104 1.72 8.33 13.67
N SER A 105 0.87 9.33 13.94
CA SER A 105 -0.09 9.27 15.02
C SER A 105 -1.43 8.80 14.49
N ARG A 106 -2.11 7.91 15.21
CA ARG A 106 -3.42 7.39 14.86
C ARG A 106 -4.31 7.38 16.10
N VAL A 107 -5.49 7.96 15.97
CA VAL A 107 -6.56 7.90 16.96
C VAL A 107 -7.74 7.18 16.32
N VAL A 108 -8.26 6.18 17.01
CA VAL A 108 -9.45 5.44 16.59
C VAL A 108 -10.47 5.40 17.72
N SER A 109 -11.73 5.27 17.35
CA SER A 109 -12.82 4.99 18.27
C SER A 109 -13.69 3.88 17.72
N GLY A 110 -14.27 3.09 18.63
CA GLY A 110 -15.16 1.99 18.30
C GLY A 110 -14.45 0.65 18.39
N ALA A 111 -15.13 -0.32 19.01
CA ALA A 111 -14.54 -1.58 19.44
C ALA A 111 -13.77 -2.31 18.34
N LEU A 112 -14.31 -2.36 17.11
CA LEU A 112 -13.66 -3.04 15.98
C LEU A 112 -12.33 -2.39 15.56
N LEU A 113 -12.24 -1.06 15.58
CA LEU A 113 -11.00 -0.37 15.23
C LEU A 113 -9.98 -0.44 16.37
N GLU A 114 -10.46 -0.36 17.61
CA GLU A 114 -9.63 -0.47 18.82
C GLU A 114 -9.02 -1.87 18.97
N GLU A 115 -9.73 -2.92 18.54
CA GLU A 115 -9.25 -4.30 18.49
C GLU A 115 -8.35 -4.61 17.27
N GLY A 116 -8.01 -3.61 16.46
CA GLY A 116 -7.05 -3.73 15.36
C GLY A 116 -7.66 -3.85 13.96
N GLY A 117 -8.97 -3.66 13.80
CA GLY A 117 -9.59 -3.50 12.50
C GLY A 117 -8.93 -2.35 11.72
N SER A 118 -8.43 -2.65 10.52
CA SER A 118 -7.74 -1.67 9.68
C SER A 118 -8.61 -1.34 8.46
N TYR A 119 -9.06 -0.09 8.39
CA TYR A 119 -9.65 0.53 7.21
C TYR A 119 -8.83 1.77 6.87
N GLY A 120 -8.45 1.95 5.60
CA GLY A 120 -7.73 3.14 5.14
C GLY A 120 -6.21 3.07 5.35
N LEU A 121 -5.62 4.15 5.89
CA LEU A 121 -4.17 4.37 5.97
C LEU A 121 -3.43 3.18 6.59
N GLY A 122 -2.50 2.59 5.84
CA GLY A 122 -1.72 1.45 6.28
C GLY A 122 -2.54 0.16 6.38
N SER A 123 -3.54 0.00 5.51
CA SER A 123 -4.28 -1.27 5.37
C SER A 123 -3.54 -2.28 4.51
N SER A 124 -2.50 -1.86 3.79
CA SER A 124 -1.56 -2.77 3.14
C SER A 124 -0.71 -3.51 4.17
N VAL A 125 -0.42 -4.78 3.90
CA VAL A 125 0.46 -5.58 4.75
C VAL A 125 1.90 -5.05 4.64
N THR A 126 2.49 -4.70 5.77
CA THR A 126 3.92 -4.35 5.84
C THR A 126 4.76 -5.60 5.54
N PRO A 127 5.69 -5.56 4.57
CA PRO A 127 6.56 -6.69 4.28
C PRO A 127 7.36 -7.12 5.51
N ALA A 128 7.49 -8.42 5.74
CA ALA A 128 8.30 -8.97 6.82
C ALA A 128 9.77 -8.58 6.68
N ARG A 129 10.40 -8.23 7.80
CA ARG A 129 11.78 -7.69 7.90
C ARG A 129 12.51 -8.36 9.06
N SER A 130 13.75 -8.79 8.84
CA SER A 130 14.62 -9.36 9.89
C SER A 130 15.03 -8.31 10.90
N VAL A 131 15.15 -7.06 10.45
CA VAL A 131 15.45 -5.91 11.31
C VAL A 131 14.33 -4.91 11.14
N ASP A 132 13.43 -4.87 12.12
CA ASP A 132 12.37 -3.88 12.13
C ASP A 132 12.83 -2.61 12.84
N TRP A 133 12.66 -1.47 12.16
CA TRP A 133 12.96 -0.13 12.66
C TRP A 133 11.66 0.66 12.85
N GLU A 134 10.61 -0.07 13.20
CA GLU A 134 9.37 0.46 13.67
C GLU A 134 9.41 0.54 15.20
N TRP A 135 9.12 1.72 15.74
CA TRP A 135 8.98 1.96 17.17
C TRP A 135 7.58 2.45 17.48
N ASN A 136 6.87 1.67 18.29
CA ASN A 136 5.60 2.09 18.88
C ASN A 136 5.89 2.95 20.12
N LEU A 137 5.95 4.27 19.92
CA LEU A 137 6.21 5.26 20.96
C LEU A 137 5.01 5.39 21.92
N ILE A 138 3.81 5.20 21.39
CA ILE A 138 2.55 5.07 22.15
C ILE A 138 1.77 3.91 21.52
N ASP A 139 1.29 2.99 22.34
CA ASP A 139 0.42 1.89 21.91
C ASP A 139 -0.62 1.64 23.01
N GLU A 140 -1.70 2.39 22.95
CA GLU A 140 -2.84 2.31 23.85
C GLU A 140 -4.11 1.99 23.04
N PRO A 141 -5.15 1.42 23.67
CA PRO A 141 -6.45 1.27 23.02
C PRO A 141 -6.93 2.62 22.48
N GLY A 142 -7.23 2.67 21.18
CA GLY A 142 -7.69 3.89 20.51
C GLY A 142 -6.61 4.91 20.16
N VAL A 143 -5.36 4.78 20.62
CA VAL A 143 -4.30 5.76 20.34
C VAL A 143 -2.96 5.08 20.09
N ARG A 144 -2.37 5.36 18.93
CA ARG A 144 -1.03 4.88 18.56
C ARG A 144 -0.16 6.02 18.06
N LEU A 145 1.12 5.99 18.40
CA LEU A 145 2.16 6.83 17.81
C LEU A 145 3.32 5.93 17.41
N THR A 146 3.59 5.84 16.12
CA THR A 146 4.60 4.96 15.56
C THR A 146 5.62 5.79 14.79
N HIS A 147 6.90 5.50 14.97
CA HIS A 147 7.98 5.97 14.10
C HIS A 147 8.48 4.77 13.29
N ASP A 148 8.57 4.89 11.97
CA ASP A 148 9.16 3.86 11.09
C ASP A 148 10.22 4.47 10.18
N VAL A 149 11.27 3.71 9.91
CA VAL A 149 12.20 3.97 8.82
C VAL A 149 11.66 3.24 7.58
N ASP A 150 10.86 3.93 6.80
CA ASP A 150 10.24 3.35 5.61
C ASP A 150 11.27 3.03 4.50
N ARG A 151 12.35 3.82 4.44
CA ARG A 151 13.45 3.61 3.48
C ARG A 151 14.80 3.88 4.11
N LEU A 152 15.74 2.99 3.80
CA LEU A 152 17.17 3.22 3.97
C LEU A 152 17.85 2.51 2.81
N VAL A 153 18.26 3.27 1.80
CA VAL A 153 18.74 2.74 0.54
C VAL A 153 20.11 3.30 0.23
N LEU A 154 21.02 2.42 -0.16
CA LEU A 154 22.24 2.78 -0.87
C LEU A 154 22.08 2.36 -2.33
N ARG A 155 22.26 3.32 -3.23
CA ARG A 155 22.21 3.11 -4.68
C ARG A 155 23.55 3.47 -5.29
N TYR A 156 24.06 2.56 -6.10
CA TYR A 156 25.26 2.74 -6.90
C TYR A 156 24.91 2.68 -8.38
N PHE A 157 25.23 3.76 -9.10
CA PHE A 157 25.04 3.89 -10.54
C PHE A 157 26.34 3.53 -11.27
N ALA A 158 26.22 2.66 -12.26
CA ALA A 158 27.28 2.28 -13.17
C ALA A 158 26.83 2.52 -14.63
N SER A 159 27.77 2.43 -15.56
CA SER A 159 27.45 2.55 -17.00
C SER A 159 26.54 1.44 -17.53
N TRP A 160 26.50 0.28 -16.86
CA TRP A 160 25.72 -0.89 -17.24
C TRP A 160 24.35 -0.99 -16.53
N GLY A 161 24.08 -0.12 -15.55
CA GLY A 161 22.90 -0.20 -14.71
C GLY A 161 23.14 0.28 -13.28
N GLU A 162 22.45 -0.32 -12.32
CA GLU A 162 22.53 0.08 -10.92
C GLU A 162 22.47 -1.10 -9.94
N VAL A 163 23.04 -0.89 -8.76
CA VAL A 163 22.95 -1.79 -7.60
C VAL A 163 22.26 -1.02 -6.48
N VAL A 164 21.27 -1.65 -5.86
CA VAL A 164 20.45 -1.03 -4.82
C VAL A 164 20.40 -1.97 -3.62
N VAL A 165 20.82 -1.51 -2.45
CA VAL A 165 20.84 -2.30 -1.21
C VAL A 165 20.11 -1.54 -0.12
N GLY A 166 19.25 -2.25 0.62
CA GLY A 166 18.53 -1.74 1.77
C GLY A 166 17.01 -1.80 1.58
N ARG A 167 16.28 -0.98 2.35
CA ARG A 167 14.82 -0.97 2.38
C ARG A 167 14.27 -0.10 1.26
N GLN A 168 13.71 -0.72 0.23
CA GLN A 168 13.32 -0.06 -1.02
C GLN A 168 11.94 -0.52 -1.51
N ALA A 169 11.23 0.34 -2.24
CA ALA A 169 10.03 -0.05 -2.97
C ALA A 169 10.41 -0.76 -4.27
N ILE A 170 9.81 -1.92 -4.54
CA ILE A 170 10.03 -2.71 -5.75
C ILE A 170 8.67 -3.07 -6.35
N THR A 171 8.48 -2.83 -7.64
CA THR A 171 7.24 -3.14 -8.36
C THR A 171 7.56 -3.84 -9.66
N TRP A 172 6.96 -5.01 -9.87
CA TRP A 172 7.02 -5.74 -11.15
C TRP A 172 5.66 -5.83 -11.85
N GLY A 173 4.56 -5.55 -11.13
CA GLY A 173 3.21 -5.51 -11.68
C GLY A 173 2.95 -4.30 -12.56
N ASN A 174 2.14 -4.47 -13.61
CA ASN A 174 1.69 -3.40 -14.50
C ASN A 174 0.14 -3.27 -14.65
N SER A 175 -0.64 -4.04 -13.91
CA SER A 175 -2.11 -3.92 -13.84
C SER A 175 -2.50 -2.74 -12.95
N ILE A 176 -3.70 -2.19 -13.15
CA ILE A 176 -4.24 -1.08 -12.38
C ILE A 176 -4.83 -1.56 -11.05
N LEU A 177 -5.74 -2.54 -11.09
CA LEU A 177 -6.55 -2.93 -9.93
C LEU A 177 -6.02 -4.23 -9.32
N PHE A 178 -5.61 -5.18 -10.14
CA PHE A 178 -5.17 -6.51 -9.70
C PHE A 178 -3.73 -6.83 -10.14
N PRO A 179 -2.71 -6.23 -9.51
CA PRO A 179 -1.31 -6.36 -9.92
C PRO A 179 -0.66 -7.69 -9.47
N VAL A 180 -0.99 -8.78 -10.16
CA VAL A 180 -0.55 -10.16 -9.77
C VAL A 180 0.96 -10.40 -9.76
N ALA A 181 1.73 -9.65 -10.56
CA ALA A 181 3.19 -9.75 -10.56
C ALA A 181 3.84 -8.80 -9.54
N ASP A 182 3.07 -8.05 -8.76
CA ASP A 182 3.60 -7.22 -7.67
C ASP A 182 3.86 -8.05 -6.40
N VAL A 183 4.76 -9.02 -6.57
CA VAL A 183 5.08 -10.05 -5.57
C VAL A 183 5.85 -9.52 -4.37
N TRP A 184 6.36 -8.29 -4.41
CA TRP A 184 7.27 -7.74 -3.40
C TRP A 184 6.54 -7.07 -2.24
N ALA A 185 5.55 -6.23 -2.54
CA ALA A 185 4.76 -5.51 -1.54
C ALA A 185 3.50 -4.93 -2.20
N GLN A 186 2.40 -5.67 -2.30
CA GLN A 186 1.20 -5.17 -2.96
C GLN A 186 0.42 -4.20 -2.06
N PHE A 187 -0.13 -3.13 -2.63
CA PHE A 187 -1.12 -2.28 -1.95
C PHE A 187 -2.44 -3.03 -1.74
N SER A 188 -3.03 -2.82 -0.56
CA SER A 188 -4.43 -3.20 -0.31
C SER A 188 -5.37 -2.42 -1.24
N PRO A 189 -6.47 -3.04 -1.72
CA PRO A 189 -7.51 -2.31 -2.44
C PRO A 189 -8.20 -1.23 -1.58
N LEU A 190 -8.01 -1.27 -0.26
CA LEU A 190 -8.51 -0.29 0.72
C LEU A 190 -7.44 0.71 1.18
N GLU A 191 -6.25 0.69 0.57
CA GLU A 191 -5.18 1.62 0.91
C GLU A 191 -5.58 3.03 0.48
N LEU A 192 -5.74 3.91 1.48
CA LEU A 192 -6.06 5.30 1.25
C LEU A 192 -4.87 6.06 0.67
N ASP A 193 -3.67 5.79 1.17
CA ASP A 193 -2.46 6.51 0.80
C ASP A 193 -1.50 5.61 0.03
N GLN A 194 -1.60 5.70 -1.29
CA GLN A 194 -0.70 5.00 -2.22
C GLN A 194 0.47 5.89 -2.67
N THR A 195 0.71 7.04 -2.01
CA THR A 195 1.84 7.94 -2.33
C THR A 195 3.15 7.19 -2.20
N GLU A 196 3.24 6.32 -1.19
CA GLU A 196 4.47 5.66 -0.81
C GLU A 196 4.23 4.18 -0.61
N LYS A 197 4.90 3.39 -1.44
CA LYS A 197 4.83 1.94 -1.38
C LYS A 197 5.63 1.39 -0.19
N PRO A 198 5.12 0.39 0.54
CA PRO A 198 5.86 -0.26 1.62
C PRO A 198 7.23 -0.74 1.15
N GLY A 199 8.26 -0.40 1.92
CA GLY A 199 9.64 -0.78 1.65
C GLY A 199 9.91 -2.24 1.99
N VAL A 200 10.67 -2.91 1.12
CA VAL A 200 11.16 -4.27 1.26
C VAL A 200 12.67 -4.24 1.47
N ASP A 201 13.17 -4.95 2.49
CA ASP A 201 14.60 -5.11 2.72
C ASP A 201 15.17 -6.05 1.63
N ALA A 202 15.97 -5.49 0.73
CA ALA A 202 16.44 -6.22 -0.45
C ALA A 202 17.81 -5.75 -0.96
N ALA A 203 18.48 -6.66 -1.66
CA ALA A 203 19.56 -6.35 -2.59
C ALA A 203 19.03 -6.54 -4.02
N ARG A 204 19.27 -5.54 -4.87
CA ARG A 204 18.75 -5.48 -6.24
C ARG A 204 19.83 -5.06 -7.21
N VAL A 205 19.84 -5.67 -8.38
CA VAL A 205 20.71 -5.31 -9.51
C VAL A 205 19.84 -5.13 -10.74
N LEU A 206 19.89 -3.93 -11.31
CA LEU A 206 19.16 -3.57 -12.52
C LEU A 206 20.16 -3.35 -13.65
N LEU A 207 20.01 -4.07 -14.76
CA LEU A 207 20.92 -4.03 -15.91
C LEU A 207 20.18 -3.59 -17.16
N TYR A 208 20.87 -2.83 -18.02
CA TYR A 208 20.36 -2.39 -19.32
C TYR A 208 21.28 -2.89 -20.44
N PRO A 209 21.25 -4.20 -20.78
CA PRO A 209 22.21 -4.80 -21.71
C PRO A 209 22.04 -4.36 -23.17
N GLY A 210 20.93 -3.70 -23.51
CA GLY A 210 20.65 -3.21 -24.85
C GLY A 210 19.41 -2.32 -24.91
N ALA A 211 19.17 -1.71 -26.06
CA ALA A 211 18.05 -0.80 -26.27
C ALA A 211 16.70 -1.50 -25.98
N GLY A 212 15.95 -0.93 -25.04
CA GLY A 212 14.64 -1.44 -24.65
C GLY A 212 14.67 -2.78 -23.95
N VAL A 213 15.81 -3.23 -23.39
CA VAL A 213 15.89 -4.45 -22.56
C VAL A 213 16.31 -4.07 -21.14
N GLU A 214 15.59 -4.60 -20.16
CA GLU A 214 15.88 -4.45 -18.74
C GLU A 214 15.98 -5.84 -18.10
N LEU A 215 16.99 -6.06 -17.27
CA LEU A 215 17.10 -7.24 -16.40
C LEU A 215 17.12 -6.79 -14.95
N ASP A 216 16.21 -7.29 -14.15
CA ASP A 216 16.03 -6.95 -12.75
C ASP A 216 16.18 -8.19 -11.87
N MET A 217 17.21 -8.20 -11.03
CA MET A 217 17.51 -9.26 -10.09
C MET A 217 17.29 -8.74 -8.67
N VAL A 218 16.49 -9.45 -7.89
CA VAL A 218 16.13 -9.04 -6.53
C VAL A 218 16.29 -10.23 -5.58
N ILE A 219 16.90 -9.97 -4.43
CA ILE A 219 16.89 -10.87 -3.26
C ILE A 219 16.34 -10.06 -2.09
N SER A 220 15.28 -10.57 -1.47
CA SER A 220 14.54 -9.94 -0.38
C SER A 220 14.58 -10.81 0.86
N ASP A 221 14.79 -10.18 2.01
CA ASP A 221 14.99 -10.85 3.30
C ASP A 221 13.72 -11.54 3.85
N ARG A 222 12.55 -10.90 3.77
CA ARG A 222 11.25 -11.46 4.23
C ARG A 222 11.22 -11.91 5.70
N GLY A 223 12.03 -11.34 6.59
CA GLY A 223 12.05 -11.75 8.00
C GLY A 223 12.95 -12.94 8.31
N GLY A 224 13.72 -13.44 7.33
CA GLY A 224 14.76 -14.42 7.56
C GLY A 224 15.08 -15.30 6.34
N TRP A 225 16.22 -15.98 6.38
CA TRP A 225 16.72 -16.79 5.26
C TRP A 225 15.76 -17.88 4.76
N GLU A 226 14.93 -18.45 5.64
CA GLU A 226 13.95 -19.48 5.26
C GLU A 226 12.85 -18.92 4.35
N ASP A 227 12.43 -17.69 4.61
CA ASP A 227 11.35 -17.00 3.89
C ASP A 227 11.85 -16.05 2.79
N ALA A 228 13.18 -15.88 2.70
CA ALA A 228 13.83 -15.00 1.74
C ALA A 228 13.34 -15.25 0.31
N SER A 229 12.89 -14.20 -0.36
CA SER A 229 12.45 -14.29 -1.75
C SER A 229 13.58 -13.91 -2.69
N PHE A 230 13.67 -14.55 -3.84
CA PHE A 230 14.59 -14.14 -4.90
C PHE A 230 13.90 -14.23 -6.24
N GLY A 231 14.22 -13.33 -7.15
CA GLY A 231 13.64 -13.34 -8.48
C GLY A 231 14.55 -12.69 -9.51
N LEU A 232 14.35 -13.11 -10.75
CA LEU A 232 14.88 -12.48 -11.95
C LEU A 232 13.71 -12.13 -12.86
N ARG A 233 13.70 -10.91 -13.38
CA ARG A 233 12.75 -10.44 -14.38
C ARG A 233 13.51 -9.84 -15.54
N ALA A 234 13.15 -10.24 -16.76
CA ALA A 234 13.56 -9.60 -17.99
C ALA A 234 12.35 -8.89 -18.58
N SER A 235 12.51 -7.64 -19.00
CA SER A 235 11.50 -6.93 -19.79
C SER A 235 12.09 -6.39 -21.09
N ARG A 236 11.25 -6.30 -22.12
CA ARG A 236 11.63 -5.77 -23.41
C ARG A 236 10.49 -5.02 -24.09
N THR A 237 10.80 -3.84 -24.61
CA THR A 237 9.93 -3.09 -25.51
C THR A 237 10.18 -3.50 -26.97
N ILE A 238 9.12 -3.88 -27.69
CA ILE A 238 9.14 -4.34 -29.08
C ILE A 238 8.01 -3.63 -29.84
N GLY A 239 8.34 -2.56 -30.57
CA GLY A 239 7.31 -1.71 -31.18
C GLY A 239 6.43 -1.08 -30.11
N ASP A 240 5.12 -1.22 -30.23
CA ASP A 240 4.12 -0.72 -29.27
C ASP A 240 3.82 -1.72 -28.12
N ALA A 241 4.61 -2.79 -28.04
CA ALA A 241 4.46 -3.84 -27.02
C ALA A 241 5.56 -3.76 -25.96
N ASP A 242 5.20 -3.93 -24.70
CA ASP A 242 6.14 -4.26 -23.62
C ASP A 242 5.88 -5.69 -23.17
N VAL A 243 6.91 -6.54 -23.19
CA VAL A 243 6.83 -7.93 -22.77
C VAL A 243 7.77 -8.14 -21.59
N SER A 244 7.31 -8.82 -20.55
CA SER A 244 8.13 -9.22 -19.42
C SER A 244 7.97 -10.69 -19.10
N VAL A 245 9.08 -11.35 -18.83
CA VAL A 245 9.14 -12.71 -18.29
C VAL A 245 10.02 -12.68 -17.06
N GLY A 246 9.59 -13.34 -16.00
CA GLY A 246 10.37 -13.47 -14.80
C GLY A 246 10.02 -14.73 -14.05
N GLY A 247 10.68 -14.90 -12.93
CA GLY A 247 10.41 -15.99 -12.04
C GLY A 247 11.39 -16.03 -10.89
N GLY A 248 11.11 -16.90 -9.95
CA GLY A 248 11.89 -16.99 -8.74
C GLY A 248 11.15 -17.75 -7.66
N ARG A 249 11.67 -17.64 -6.44
CA ARG A 249 11.02 -18.13 -5.23
C ARG A 249 10.45 -16.93 -4.49
N PHE A 250 9.15 -16.90 -4.31
CA PHE A 250 8.45 -15.89 -3.52
C PHE A 250 7.91 -16.59 -2.28
N TRP A 251 8.37 -16.13 -1.11
CA TRP A 251 8.27 -16.88 0.14
C TRP A 251 8.86 -18.29 0.01
N LYS A 252 8.04 -19.33 0.16
CA LYS A 252 8.43 -20.74 0.08
C LYS A 252 8.04 -21.40 -1.24
N ARG A 253 7.62 -20.64 -2.25
CA ARG A 253 7.04 -21.18 -3.48
C ARG A 253 7.74 -20.66 -4.74
N ALA A 254 8.07 -21.57 -5.65
CA ALA A 254 8.58 -21.20 -6.97
C ALA A 254 7.44 -20.79 -7.92
N ALA A 255 7.64 -19.72 -8.70
CA ALA A 255 6.68 -19.26 -9.70
C ALA A 255 7.35 -18.58 -10.89
N LEU A 256 6.65 -18.62 -12.03
CA LEU A 256 6.92 -17.78 -13.20
C LEU A 256 5.99 -16.57 -13.20
N LEU A 257 6.51 -15.45 -13.67
CA LEU A 257 5.79 -14.20 -13.89
C LEU A 257 5.79 -13.91 -15.38
N LEU A 258 4.61 -13.70 -15.95
CA LEU A 258 4.44 -13.34 -17.34
C LEU A 258 3.70 -12.00 -17.41
N GLY A 259 4.12 -11.12 -18.30
CA GLY A 259 3.48 -9.83 -18.51
C GLY A 259 3.58 -9.41 -19.96
N VAL A 260 2.50 -8.85 -20.48
CA VAL A 260 2.49 -8.18 -21.78
C VAL A 260 1.57 -6.98 -21.69
N SER A 261 1.99 -5.87 -22.29
CA SER A 261 1.11 -4.75 -22.59
C SER A 261 1.30 -4.31 -24.03
N TYR A 262 0.22 -3.89 -24.68
CA TYR A 262 0.26 -3.40 -26.06
C TYR A 262 -0.55 -2.12 -26.17
N ASP A 263 0.03 -1.10 -26.79
CA ASP A 263 -0.61 0.18 -27.07
C ASP A 263 -1.22 0.16 -28.48
N PHE A 264 -2.55 0.20 -28.58
CA PHE A 264 -3.29 0.27 -29.85
C PHE A 264 -3.55 1.72 -30.28
N SER A 265 -2.72 2.68 -29.84
CA SER A 265 -2.83 4.13 -29.99
C SER A 265 -4.01 4.76 -29.23
N GLU A 266 -5.19 4.15 -29.32
CA GLU A 266 -6.42 4.68 -28.71
C GLU A 266 -6.73 4.04 -27.36
N TRP A 267 -6.33 2.79 -27.18
CA TRP A 267 -6.53 2.01 -25.97
C TRP A 267 -5.33 1.10 -25.76
N LYS A 268 -5.08 0.74 -24.51
CA LYS A 268 -4.00 -0.15 -24.10
C LYS A 268 -4.58 -1.44 -23.58
N ALA A 269 -4.01 -2.58 -23.98
CA ALA A 269 -4.33 -3.88 -23.42
C ALA A 269 -3.18 -4.38 -22.56
N ARG A 270 -3.50 -5.11 -21.50
CA ARG A 270 -2.54 -5.67 -20.55
C ARG A 270 -2.94 -7.08 -20.15
N ALA A 271 -1.96 -7.96 -20.02
CA ALA A 271 -2.14 -9.28 -19.43
C ALA A 271 -0.96 -9.59 -18.53
N GLN A 272 -1.23 -10.13 -17.35
CA GLN A 272 -0.22 -10.60 -16.41
C GLN A 272 -0.62 -11.95 -15.82
N GLY A 273 0.38 -12.77 -15.51
CA GLY A 273 0.21 -14.08 -14.91
C GLY A 273 1.26 -14.38 -13.85
N TYR A 274 0.81 -14.90 -12.72
CA TYR A 274 1.60 -15.61 -11.73
C TYR A 274 1.31 -17.11 -11.90
N VAL A 275 2.31 -17.87 -12.35
CA VAL A 275 2.19 -19.30 -12.63
C VAL A 275 3.01 -20.08 -11.59
N PRO A 276 2.38 -20.73 -10.60
CA PRO A 276 3.10 -21.54 -9.63
C PRO A 276 3.76 -22.74 -10.32
N LEU A 277 5.01 -22.99 -9.96
CA LEU A 277 5.79 -24.15 -10.46
C LEU A 277 5.68 -25.36 -9.52
N GLU A 278 5.24 -25.12 -8.29
CA GLU A 278 5.07 -26.14 -7.26
C GLU A 278 3.60 -26.32 -6.92
N ARG A 279 3.20 -27.58 -6.75
CA ARG A 279 1.84 -27.95 -6.35
C ARG A 279 1.78 -28.00 -4.83
N ASP A 280 0.83 -27.29 -4.25
CA ASP A 280 0.49 -27.42 -2.84
C ASP A 280 -0.26 -28.73 -2.61
N GLU A 281 0.09 -29.52 -1.60
CA GLU A 281 -0.50 -30.85 -1.38
C GLU A 281 -2.00 -30.76 -1.09
N CYS A 282 -2.41 -29.77 -0.30
CA CYS A 282 -3.79 -29.58 0.11
C CYS A 282 -4.62 -28.86 -0.95
N THR A 283 -4.02 -27.87 -1.62
CA THR A 283 -4.79 -26.89 -2.39
C THR A 283 -4.44 -26.85 -3.88
N GLY A 284 -3.47 -27.65 -4.32
CA GLY A 284 -3.10 -27.80 -5.72
C GLY A 284 -2.30 -26.61 -6.25
N PHE A 285 -2.46 -26.33 -7.55
CA PHE A 285 -1.87 -25.15 -8.17
C PHE A 285 -2.78 -23.94 -7.98
N ARG A 286 -2.19 -22.81 -7.60
CA ARG A 286 -2.87 -21.54 -7.35
C ARG A 286 -2.42 -20.44 -8.32
N PRO A 287 -2.70 -20.55 -9.64
CA PRO A 287 -2.31 -19.54 -10.60
C PRO A 287 -3.13 -18.26 -10.41
N ARG A 288 -2.55 -17.12 -10.75
CA ARG A 288 -3.26 -15.84 -10.77
C ARG A 288 -3.07 -15.17 -12.11
N VAL A 289 -4.13 -14.64 -12.68
CA VAL A 289 -4.11 -14.04 -14.02
C VAL A 289 -4.93 -12.77 -14.00
N THR A 290 -4.41 -11.70 -14.57
CA THR A 290 -5.14 -10.45 -14.76
C THR A 290 -5.09 -10.07 -16.23
N LEU A 291 -6.25 -9.78 -16.81
CA LEU A 291 -6.40 -9.25 -18.15
C LEU A 291 -7.08 -7.90 -18.04
N GLY A 292 -6.54 -6.86 -18.68
CA GLY A 292 -7.04 -5.51 -18.56
C GLY A 292 -7.00 -4.76 -19.88
N ALA A 293 -7.88 -3.78 -20.01
CA ALA A 293 -7.82 -2.80 -21.07
C ALA A 293 -8.25 -1.43 -20.54
N ASP A 294 -7.62 -0.38 -21.04
CA ASP A 294 -7.93 0.99 -20.69
C ASP A 294 -7.84 1.92 -21.89
N VAL A 295 -8.62 2.99 -21.85
CA VAL A 295 -8.71 4.00 -22.89
C VAL A 295 -8.54 5.37 -22.23
N LEU A 296 -7.61 6.17 -22.75
CA LEU A 296 -7.48 7.59 -22.42
C LEU A 296 -8.10 8.40 -23.55
N ARG A 297 -9.22 9.07 -23.27
CA ARG A 297 -9.89 9.97 -24.22
C ARG A 297 -10.09 11.34 -23.60
N ARG A 298 -9.40 12.33 -24.15
CA ARG A 298 -9.40 13.71 -23.62
C ARG A 298 -8.95 13.66 -22.14
N SER A 299 -9.82 14.10 -21.24
CA SER A 299 -9.63 14.10 -19.79
C SER A 299 -10.16 12.84 -19.10
N TRP A 300 -10.62 11.82 -19.81
CA TRP A 300 -11.19 10.62 -19.20
C TRP A 300 -10.29 9.41 -19.39
N VAL A 301 -10.02 8.72 -18.28
CA VAL A 301 -9.42 7.38 -18.27
C VAL A 301 -10.54 6.41 -17.91
N VAL A 302 -10.78 5.42 -18.77
CA VAL A 302 -11.74 4.34 -18.47
C VAL A 302 -11.02 3.02 -18.67
N GLY A 303 -11.05 2.15 -17.67
CA GLY A 303 -10.43 0.85 -17.74
C GLY A 303 -11.26 -0.23 -17.08
N ALA A 304 -11.04 -1.47 -17.50
CA ALA A 304 -11.62 -2.65 -16.89
C ALA A 304 -10.56 -3.76 -16.82
N GLU A 305 -10.62 -4.55 -15.75
CA GLU A 305 -9.77 -5.71 -15.54
C GLU A 305 -10.60 -6.92 -15.12
N TYR A 306 -10.28 -8.09 -15.67
CA TYR A 306 -10.69 -9.38 -15.13
C TYR A 306 -9.51 -9.99 -14.39
N HIS A 307 -9.77 -10.52 -13.20
CA HIS A 307 -8.76 -11.16 -12.38
C HIS A 307 -9.22 -12.54 -11.91
N TYR A 308 -8.42 -13.56 -12.23
CA TYR A 308 -8.50 -14.88 -11.62
C TYR A 308 -7.50 -14.98 -10.47
N ASN A 309 -7.98 -15.26 -9.27
CA ASN A 309 -7.24 -15.35 -8.02
C ASN A 309 -7.20 -16.80 -7.52
N GLY A 310 -6.24 -17.60 -7.96
CA GLY A 310 -6.12 -19.01 -7.54
C GLY A 310 -5.80 -19.23 -6.05
N THR A 311 -5.48 -18.18 -5.28
CA THR A 311 -5.34 -18.29 -3.81
C THR A 311 -6.68 -18.24 -3.08
N GLY A 312 -7.74 -17.77 -3.75
CA GLY A 312 -9.09 -17.73 -3.22
C GLY A 312 -9.87 -19.03 -3.45
N VAL A 313 -11.10 -19.05 -2.96
CA VAL A 313 -12.01 -20.21 -3.00
C VAL A 313 -13.16 -20.01 -3.98
N SER A 314 -13.79 -21.13 -4.37
CA SER A 314 -14.94 -21.17 -5.28
C SER A 314 -16.29 -21.25 -4.54
N GLU A 315 -16.29 -21.20 -3.21
CA GLU A 315 -17.46 -21.30 -2.32
C GLU A 315 -17.26 -20.31 -1.16
N ALA A 316 -18.25 -19.48 -0.87
CA ALA A 316 -18.14 -18.39 0.12
C ALA A 316 -17.96 -18.92 1.55
N GLU A 317 -18.53 -20.08 1.85
CA GLU A 317 -18.43 -20.77 3.15
C GLU A 317 -16.98 -21.14 3.50
N ARG A 318 -16.09 -21.14 2.49
CA ARG A 318 -14.67 -21.49 2.60
C ARG A 318 -13.76 -20.25 2.70
N TYR A 319 -14.29 -19.03 2.79
CA TYR A 319 -13.47 -17.81 2.93
C TYR A 319 -12.53 -17.81 4.14
N LEU A 320 -12.90 -18.53 5.21
CA LEU A 320 -12.09 -18.66 6.43
C LEU A 320 -11.06 -19.80 6.37
N GLU A 321 -10.86 -20.44 5.21
CA GLU A 321 -9.88 -21.51 5.09
C GLU A 321 -8.45 -21.03 5.41
N PRO A 322 -7.66 -21.82 6.16
CA PRO A 322 -6.32 -21.42 6.59
C PRO A 322 -5.42 -20.92 5.46
N ALA A 323 -5.50 -21.55 4.29
CA ALA A 323 -4.66 -21.22 3.16
C ALA A 323 -5.08 -19.94 2.41
N VAL A 324 -6.32 -19.45 2.60
CA VAL A 324 -6.75 -18.11 2.16
C VAL A 324 -6.21 -17.07 3.15
N GLN A 325 -6.40 -17.33 4.45
CA GLN A 325 -5.96 -16.46 5.52
C GLN A 325 -4.44 -16.27 5.54
N GLU A 326 -3.66 -17.31 5.24
CA GLU A 326 -2.21 -17.23 5.11
C GLU A 326 -1.78 -16.32 3.94
N ALA A 327 -2.50 -16.36 2.81
CA ALA A 327 -2.21 -15.51 1.66
C ALA A 327 -2.52 -14.03 1.96
N LEU A 328 -3.63 -13.75 2.67
CA LEU A 328 -3.98 -12.42 3.16
C LEU A 328 -2.92 -11.90 4.15
N ALA A 329 -2.54 -12.71 5.13
CA ALA A 329 -1.58 -12.34 6.17
C ALA A 329 -0.18 -12.02 5.60
N ARG A 330 0.20 -12.65 4.48
CA ARG A 330 1.45 -12.36 3.77
C ARG A 330 1.34 -11.20 2.78
N GLY A 331 0.15 -10.65 2.56
CA GLY A 331 -0.10 -9.68 1.49
C GLY A 331 0.13 -10.25 0.10
N GLU A 332 0.05 -11.58 -0.07
CA GLU A 332 0.16 -12.22 -1.39
C GLU A 332 -1.08 -11.92 -2.24
N SER A 333 -2.25 -11.87 -1.61
CA SER A 333 -3.53 -11.52 -2.22
C SER A 333 -4.39 -10.82 -1.16
N TYR A 334 -5.31 -9.95 -1.58
CA TYR A 334 -6.29 -9.28 -0.69
C TYR A 334 -7.72 -9.76 -0.95
N TYR A 335 -7.86 -10.90 -1.63
CA TYR A 335 -9.09 -11.37 -2.26
C TYR A 335 -9.45 -12.77 -1.78
N LEU A 336 -10.72 -13.01 -1.42
CA LEU A 336 -11.19 -14.27 -0.82
C LEU A 336 -11.75 -15.24 -1.86
N GLY A 337 -12.54 -14.75 -2.82
CA GLY A 337 -13.01 -15.48 -3.99
C GLY A 337 -11.95 -15.67 -5.09
N GLN A 338 -12.34 -16.40 -6.16
CA GLN A 338 -11.48 -16.72 -7.31
C GLN A 338 -11.63 -15.80 -8.52
N HIS A 339 -12.77 -15.14 -8.70
CA HIS A 339 -13.09 -14.44 -9.94
C HIS A 339 -13.52 -13.01 -9.64
N TYR A 340 -12.83 -12.04 -10.24
CA TYR A 340 -13.13 -10.63 -10.08
C TYR A 340 -13.23 -9.91 -11.41
N VAL A 341 -14.10 -8.91 -11.43
CA VAL A 341 -14.13 -7.89 -12.47
C VAL A 341 -13.97 -6.54 -11.78
N GLY A 342 -13.01 -5.75 -12.24
CA GLY A 342 -12.78 -4.40 -11.78
C GLY A 342 -12.97 -3.38 -12.90
N ALA A 343 -13.36 -2.17 -12.52
CA ALA A 343 -13.44 -1.03 -13.41
C ALA A 343 -12.86 0.20 -12.74
N ILE A 344 -12.26 1.07 -13.55
CA ILE A 344 -11.79 2.39 -13.14
C ILE A 344 -12.32 3.44 -14.11
N VAL A 345 -12.84 4.53 -13.56
CA VAL A 345 -13.21 5.73 -14.32
C VAL A 345 -12.54 6.92 -13.64
N GLY A 346 -11.58 7.54 -14.32
CA GLY A 346 -10.86 8.72 -13.87
C GLY A 346 -11.18 9.92 -14.76
N TYR A 347 -11.32 11.09 -14.14
CA TYR A 347 -11.40 12.38 -14.78
C TYR A 347 -10.20 13.23 -14.38
N GLN A 348 -9.39 13.58 -15.38
CA GLN A 348 -8.19 14.42 -15.33
C GLN A 348 -8.46 15.69 -16.15
N GLY A 349 -9.34 16.55 -15.63
CA GLY A 349 -9.69 17.81 -16.27
C GLY A 349 -8.55 18.83 -16.26
N GLU A 350 -8.71 19.89 -17.05
CA GLU A 350 -7.82 21.06 -16.96
C GLU A 350 -8.04 21.77 -15.62
N GLY A 351 -6.97 21.89 -14.82
CA GLY A 351 -6.99 22.60 -13.54
C GLY A 351 -6.53 21.72 -12.38
N ARG A 352 -7.12 21.96 -11.20
CA ARG A 352 -6.66 21.40 -9.92
C ARG A 352 -7.50 20.22 -9.43
N LEU A 353 -8.61 19.93 -10.10
CA LEU A 353 -9.59 18.93 -9.70
C LEU A 353 -9.40 17.64 -10.51
N GLN A 354 -9.31 16.52 -9.80
CA GLN A 354 -9.35 15.17 -10.37
C GLN A 354 -10.42 14.36 -9.64
N ALA A 355 -11.10 13.47 -10.33
CA ALA A 355 -12.09 12.57 -9.74
C ALA A 355 -11.82 11.15 -10.22
N ASN A 356 -11.93 10.16 -9.34
CA ASN A 356 -11.74 8.76 -9.69
C ASN A 356 -12.84 7.92 -9.04
N VAL A 357 -13.34 6.92 -9.76
CA VAL A 357 -14.21 5.88 -9.22
C VAL A 357 -13.59 4.55 -9.59
N THR A 358 -13.28 3.74 -8.58
CA THR A 358 -12.96 2.33 -8.76
C THR A 358 -14.13 1.46 -8.34
N ALA A 359 -14.32 0.33 -8.99
CA ALA A 359 -15.27 -0.69 -8.58
C ALA A 359 -14.62 -2.06 -8.77
N GLN A 360 -14.81 -2.96 -7.82
CA GLN A 360 -14.33 -4.35 -7.86
C GLN A 360 -15.50 -5.25 -7.47
N VAL A 361 -15.80 -6.24 -8.31
CA VAL A 361 -16.91 -7.18 -8.12
C VAL A 361 -16.31 -8.56 -7.88
N ASN A 362 -16.70 -9.22 -6.79
CA ASN A 362 -16.44 -10.63 -6.61
C ASN A 362 -17.57 -11.39 -7.31
N VAL A 363 -17.24 -12.13 -8.37
CA VAL A 363 -18.22 -12.82 -9.22
C VAL A 363 -18.87 -14.00 -8.48
N LEU A 364 -18.19 -14.56 -7.47
CA LEU A 364 -18.68 -15.71 -6.72
C LEU A 364 -19.92 -15.37 -5.89
N ASP A 365 -19.85 -14.31 -5.09
CA ASP A 365 -20.91 -13.89 -4.17
C ASP A 365 -21.67 -12.63 -4.65
N GLY A 366 -21.25 -12.02 -5.76
CA GLY A 366 -21.87 -10.83 -6.34
C GLY A 366 -21.63 -9.54 -5.55
N SER A 367 -20.82 -9.58 -4.51
CA SER A 367 -20.49 -8.39 -3.71
C SER A 367 -19.64 -7.41 -4.51
N VAL A 368 -19.67 -6.13 -4.11
CA VAL A 368 -18.97 -5.04 -4.80
C VAL A 368 -18.26 -4.14 -3.80
N LEU A 369 -16.99 -3.82 -4.06
CA LEU A 369 -16.27 -2.73 -3.42
C LEU A 369 -16.21 -1.53 -4.37
N VAL A 370 -16.77 -0.39 -3.98
CA VAL A 370 -16.74 0.85 -4.77
C VAL A 370 -15.96 1.93 -4.05
N GLY A 371 -15.01 2.56 -4.75
CA GLY A 371 -14.14 3.61 -4.23
C GLY A 371 -14.23 4.92 -5.01
N PRO A 372 -15.22 5.80 -4.76
CA PRO A 372 -15.22 7.14 -5.32
C PRO A 372 -14.24 8.04 -4.55
N SER A 373 -13.49 8.87 -5.26
CA SER A 373 -12.57 9.85 -4.69
C SER A 373 -12.55 11.12 -5.53
N LEU A 374 -12.36 12.24 -4.85
CA LEU A 374 -12.18 13.56 -5.40
C LEU A 374 -10.86 14.11 -4.84
N PHE A 375 -10.01 14.62 -5.71
CA PHE A 375 -8.73 15.21 -5.37
C PHE A 375 -8.72 16.65 -5.86
N TYR A 376 -8.27 17.58 -5.02
CA TYR A 376 -8.14 18.99 -5.36
C TYR A 376 -6.80 19.55 -4.89
N ALA A 377 -5.98 20.02 -5.83
CA ALA A 377 -4.75 20.73 -5.52
C ALA A 377 -5.07 22.14 -4.98
N LEU A 378 -4.70 22.42 -3.73
CA LEU A 378 -4.90 23.72 -3.08
C LEU A 378 -3.76 24.70 -3.41
N SER A 379 -2.55 24.18 -3.54
CA SER A 379 -1.36 24.86 -4.03
C SER A 379 -0.57 23.91 -4.94
N ASP A 380 0.63 24.30 -5.37
CA ASP A 380 1.56 23.36 -6.03
C ASP A 380 2.16 22.35 -5.04
N HIS A 381 1.87 22.53 -3.74
CA HIS A 381 2.50 21.85 -2.62
C HIS A 381 1.50 21.44 -1.54
N SER A 382 0.20 21.49 -1.83
CA SER A 382 -0.81 21.01 -0.91
C SER A 382 -2.04 20.58 -1.67
N ASP A 383 -2.69 19.56 -1.14
CA ASP A 383 -3.91 19.00 -1.69
C ASP A 383 -4.88 18.58 -0.60
N VAL A 384 -6.15 18.51 -1.00
CA VAL A 384 -7.22 17.89 -0.23
C VAL A 384 -7.86 16.81 -1.07
N SER A 385 -8.13 15.66 -0.47
CA SER A 385 -8.87 14.58 -1.08
C SER A 385 -10.04 14.17 -0.19
N PHE A 386 -11.16 13.82 -0.81
CA PHE A 386 -12.34 13.28 -0.14
C PHE A 386 -12.76 12.03 -0.90
N GLY A 387 -13.18 10.99 -0.18
CA GLY A 387 -13.66 9.80 -0.84
C GLY A 387 -14.30 8.80 0.10
N ALA A 388 -14.60 7.64 -0.46
CA ALA A 388 -15.15 6.53 0.27
C ALA A 388 -14.61 5.20 -0.25
N PHE A 389 -14.69 4.16 0.58
CA PHE A 389 -14.68 2.77 0.18
C PHE A 389 -15.95 2.14 0.72
N GLU A 390 -16.85 1.73 -0.17
CA GLU A 390 -18.14 1.15 0.20
C GLU A 390 -18.21 -0.30 -0.28
N GLY A 391 -18.27 -1.21 0.68
CA GLY A 391 -18.56 -2.63 0.50
C GLY A 391 -20.07 -2.87 0.47
N ILE A 392 -20.54 -3.36 -0.67
CA ILE A 392 -21.94 -3.68 -0.97
C ILE A 392 -22.06 -5.19 -1.08
N GLY A 393 -22.87 -5.79 -0.22
CA GLY A 393 -23.08 -7.23 -0.16
C GLY A 393 -23.64 -7.65 1.20
N GLU A 394 -23.79 -8.96 1.39
CA GLU A 394 -24.16 -9.54 2.68
C GLU A 394 -23.03 -9.34 3.69
N ARG A 395 -23.39 -8.84 4.87
CA ARG A 395 -22.43 -8.50 5.94
C ARG A 395 -22.07 -9.75 6.75
N VAL A 396 -21.08 -9.63 7.61
CA VAL A 396 -20.73 -10.68 8.57
C VAL A 396 -21.87 -10.88 9.56
N SER A 397 -22.37 -12.10 9.64
CA SER A 397 -23.25 -12.50 10.74
C SER A 397 -22.41 -13.13 11.86
N LEU A 398 -22.69 -12.77 13.11
CA LEU A 398 -22.00 -13.35 14.28
C LEU A 398 -22.81 -14.46 14.94
N LEU A 399 -24.09 -14.63 14.56
CA LEU A 399 -25.02 -15.55 15.21
C LEU A 399 -25.79 -16.37 14.16
N PRO A 400 -25.98 -17.70 14.38
CA PRO A 400 -25.56 -18.47 15.55
C PRO A 400 -24.06 -18.80 15.59
N GLN A 401 -23.36 -18.67 14.47
CA GLN A 401 -21.90 -18.80 14.35
C GLN A 401 -21.36 -17.69 13.45
N PRO A 402 -20.10 -17.25 13.61
CA PRO A 402 -19.49 -16.27 12.71
C PRO A 402 -19.42 -16.78 11.28
N GLU A 403 -20.00 -16.03 10.35
CA GLU A 403 -20.04 -16.34 8.93
C GLU A 403 -19.81 -15.06 8.11
N ILE A 404 -18.97 -15.16 7.08
CA ILE A 404 -18.80 -14.09 6.10
C ILE A 404 -19.89 -14.30 5.04
N GLY A 405 -20.96 -13.49 5.08
CA GLY A 405 -22.04 -13.58 4.07
C GLY A 405 -21.52 -13.26 2.66
N SER A 406 -20.74 -12.19 2.53
CA SER A 406 -20.02 -11.88 1.30
C SER A 406 -18.70 -11.17 1.58
N GLU A 407 -17.74 -11.30 0.67
CA GLU A 407 -16.40 -10.73 0.82
C GLU A 407 -16.43 -9.22 1.02
N PHE A 408 -17.01 -8.48 0.06
CA PHE A 408 -17.00 -7.01 0.16
C PHE A 408 -18.03 -6.49 1.16
N GLY A 409 -19.11 -7.24 1.44
CA GLY A 409 -20.03 -6.87 2.53
C GLY A 409 -19.36 -6.88 3.91
N ALA A 410 -18.34 -7.73 4.12
CA ALA A 410 -17.56 -7.78 5.35
C ALA A 410 -16.69 -6.53 5.61
N TYR A 411 -16.34 -5.77 4.55
CA TYR A 411 -15.58 -4.53 4.69
C TYR A 411 -16.44 -3.35 5.15
N GLY A 412 -17.77 -3.41 5.02
CA GLY A 412 -18.62 -2.31 5.44
C GLY A 412 -18.37 -1.03 4.64
N GLY A 413 -18.14 0.11 5.30
CA GLY A 413 -17.92 1.39 4.63
C GLY A 413 -16.88 2.25 5.34
N PHE A 414 -16.09 3.00 4.60
CA PHE A 414 -15.13 3.97 5.12
C PHE A 414 -15.23 5.27 4.31
N TYR A 415 -15.48 6.39 4.98
CA TYR A 415 -15.63 7.71 4.35
C TYR A 415 -14.57 8.64 4.94
N TYR A 416 -13.80 9.31 4.08
CA TYR A 416 -12.62 10.03 4.52
C TYR A 416 -12.49 11.42 3.91
N LEU A 417 -11.76 12.27 4.63
CA LEU A 417 -11.18 13.52 4.17
C LEU A 417 -9.70 13.49 4.52
N GLN A 418 -8.84 13.83 3.57
CA GLN A 418 -7.40 13.87 3.73
C GLN A 418 -6.86 15.20 3.22
N PHE A 419 -5.88 15.73 3.92
CA PHE A 419 -5.10 16.90 3.54
C PHE A 419 -3.61 16.52 3.53
N ARG A 420 -2.87 17.03 2.56
CA ARG A 420 -1.41 16.91 2.49
C ARG A 420 -0.77 18.25 2.21
N GLY A 421 0.39 18.49 2.83
CA GLY A 421 1.28 19.60 2.54
C GLY A 421 2.71 19.09 2.38
N PHE A 422 3.36 19.45 1.27
CA PHE A 422 4.72 19.05 0.91
C PHE A 422 5.72 20.18 1.20
N PHE A 423 6.96 19.82 1.48
CA PHE A 423 8.08 20.74 1.70
C PHE A 423 9.41 20.18 1.18
#